data_AF-A0AAV5Q8A0-F1
#
_entry.id   AF-A0AAV5Q8A0-F1
#
_cell.length_a   1.000
_cell.length_b   1.000
_cell.length_c   1.000
_cell.angle_alpha   90.00
_cell.angle_beta   90.00
_cell.angle_gamma   90.00
#
_symmetry.space_group_name_H-M   'P 1'
#
loop_
_entity.id
_entity.type
_entity.pdbx_description
1 polymer ?
#
loop_
_entity_poly.entity_id
_entity_poly.type
_entity_poly.pdbx_seq_one_letter_code
_entity_poly.pdbx_strand_id
1 'polypeptide(L)'
;MHLFFLYTLLISTVWASLIQNIPAGSLQNVLSGLKTSPLILLITTSAPEYQCSLCDQFDPIFFEMAEIVNSNLQDPPIFLRLEAIEHKEELTALGVKTVPLILGFPSSKDVYTSAYFELTQLLKEDPINKDKIENIIGHPINQIGMEHYRFELVAREPLNEMIYRLGGFISKTIGENINLDKIISNGKASFDYSIMIQCFLFVFVGIKLYKKFGSGNEGEDDLERQPFLANWKIYCYLSVVIIVISISGLHYCMQRGVPFISQNQGKIMWFAPTSRNQMGFETIVSVVLQLLWGISLFMLICGANMFSEVDGSRAFIRFLSLGVVIACWCCGVGVYGVKDGGYPYSIQKILKW
;
A
#
# COMPACT_ATOMS: atom_id res chain seq x y z
N MET A 1 28.56 6.85 8.24
CA MET A 1 28.00 7.84 7.28
C MET A 1 27.81 7.28 5.87
N HIS A 2 28.26 6.06 5.54
CA HIS A 2 28.03 5.41 4.23
C HIS A 2 26.75 4.55 4.14
N LEU A 3 26.09 4.21 5.26
CA LEU A 3 24.84 3.43 5.24
C LEU A 3 23.58 4.24 4.86
N PHE A 4 23.63 5.58 4.93
CA PHE A 4 22.48 6.43 4.60
C PHE A 4 22.29 6.60 3.09
N PHE A 5 23.33 6.32 2.28
CA PHE A 5 23.29 6.45 0.82
C PHE A 5 22.78 5.19 0.11
N LEU A 6 22.80 4.04 0.76
CA LEU A 6 22.23 2.79 0.23
C LEU A 6 20.71 2.66 0.47
N TYR A 7 20.17 3.38 1.46
CA TYR A 7 18.75 3.36 1.80
C TYR A 7 17.89 4.16 0.79
N THR A 8 18.47 5.14 0.11
CA THR A 8 17.79 5.93 -0.92
C THR A 8 17.80 5.28 -2.32
N LEU A 9 18.67 4.29 -2.57
CA LEU A 9 18.80 3.64 -3.88
C LEU A 9 17.93 2.36 -4.03
N LEU A 10 17.39 1.80 -2.95
CA LEU A 10 16.58 0.58 -2.96
C LEU A 10 15.06 0.83 -3.03
N ILE A 11 14.60 2.09 -3.00
CA ILE A 11 13.17 2.46 -3.13
C ILE A 11 12.69 2.42 -4.60
N SER A 12 13.58 2.28 -5.58
CA SER A 12 13.24 2.46 -6.99
C SER A 12 12.82 1.21 -7.77
N THR A 13 12.89 -0.01 -7.21
CA THR A 13 12.61 -1.20 -8.02
C THR A 13 11.48 -2.07 -7.47
N VAL A 14 10.43 -2.12 -8.29
CA VAL A 14 9.27 -3.02 -8.25
C VAL A 14 8.11 -2.57 -7.35
N TRP A 15 7.61 -1.37 -7.64
CA TRP A 15 6.17 -1.12 -7.62
C TRP A 15 5.56 -2.02 -8.70
N ALA A 16 4.65 -2.93 -8.37
CA ALA A 16 3.70 -3.40 -9.37
C ALA A 16 2.91 -2.14 -9.73
N SER A 17 3.20 -1.58 -10.90
CA SER A 17 2.66 -0.28 -11.27
C SER A 17 1.14 -0.41 -11.29
N LEU A 18 0.50 0.40 -10.45
CA LEU A 18 -0.95 0.52 -10.37
C LEU A 18 -1.59 0.72 -11.76
N ILE A 19 -0.81 1.36 -12.63
CA ILE A 19 -1.06 1.53 -14.05
C ILE A 19 -0.19 0.55 -14.82
N GLN A 20 -0.80 -0.26 -15.68
CA GLN A 20 -0.05 -1.19 -16.54
C GLN A 20 0.25 -0.52 -17.88
N ASN A 21 1.49 -0.64 -18.35
CA ASN A 21 1.86 -0.20 -19.69
C ASN A 21 1.49 -1.29 -20.70
N ILE A 22 0.85 -0.89 -21.80
CA ILE A 22 0.53 -1.81 -22.89
C ILE A 22 1.76 -1.93 -23.81
N PRO A 23 2.28 -3.15 -24.04
CA PRO A 23 3.39 -3.35 -24.97
C PRO A 23 2.94 -3.23 -26.43
N ALA A 24 3.86 -2.79 -27.30
CA ALA A 24 3.66 -2.72 -28.74
C ALA A 24 3.01 -3.99 -29.33
N GLY A 25 2.06 -3.80 -30.24
CA GLY A 25 1.33 -4.89 -30.92
C GLY A 25 0.26 -5.59 -30.08
N SER A 26 0.03 -5.15 -28.83
CA SER A 26 -0.96 -5.78 -27.93
C SER A 26 -2.23 -4.96 -27.73
N LEU A 27 -2.34 -3.75 -28.31
CA LEU A 27 -3.49 -2.87 -28.10
C LEU A 27 -4.80 -3.54 -28.53
N GLN A 28 -4.80 -4.21 -29.70
CA GLN A 28 -6.00 -4.86 -30.20
C GLN A 28 -6.50 -5.96 -29.26
N ASN A 29 -5.60 -6.68 -28.60
CA ASN A 29 -5.95 -7.72 -27.63
C ASN A 29 -6.54 -7.14 -26.34
N VAL A 30 -6.12 -5.93 -25.96
CA VAL A 30 -6.65 -5.20 -24.80
C VAL A 30 -8.01 -4.57 -25.10
N LEU A 31 -8.17 -4.01 -26.30
CA LEU A 31 -9.38 -3.30 -26.70
C LEU A 31 -10.52 -4.24 -27.10
N SER A 32 -10.23 -5.38 -27.74
CA SER A 32 -11.24 -6.34 -28.17
C SER A 32 -11.68 -7.30 -27.06
N GLY A 33 -12.89 -7.85 -27.21
CA GLY A 33 -13.40 -8.90 -26.33
C GLY A 33 -14.18 -8.38 -25.13
N LEU A 34 -14.88 -9.32 -24.48
CA LEU A 34 -15.70 -9.05 -23.31
C LEU A 34 -14.83 -8.70 -22.10
N LYS A 35 -15.14 -7.56 -21.46
CA LYS A 35 -14.47 -7.05 -20.29
C LYS A 35 -15.27 -7.41 -19.05
N THR A 36 -14.64 -8.11 -18.11
CA THR A 36 -15.24 -8.43 -16.82
C THR A 36 -15.21 -7.23 -15.87
N SER A 37 -14.21 -6.37 -16.02
CA SER A 37 -13.97 -5.19 -15.18
C SER A 37 -13.85 -3.93 -16.05
N PRO A 38 -14.26 -2.75 -15.56
CA PRO A 38 -14.07 -1.50 -16.29
C PRO A 38 -12.58 -1.20 -16.49
N LEU A 39 -12.25 -0.53 -17.59
CA LEU A 39 -10.87 -0.20 -17.97
C LEU A 39 -10.77 1.28 -18.31
N ILE A 40 -9.75 1.95 -17.75
CA ILE A 40 -9.46 3.35 -18.03
C ILE A 40 -8.09 3.41 -18.71
N LEU A 41 -8.07 3.80 -19.98
CA LEU A 41 -6.88 3.87 -20.82
C LEU A 41 -6.44 5.32 -21.02
N LEU A 42 -5.24 5.67 -20.54
CA LEU A 42 -4.57 6.91 -20.90
C LEU A 42 -3.65 6.68 -22.10
N ILE A 43 -3.91 7.39 -23.19
CA ILE A 43 -3.04 7.50 -24.35
C ILE A 43 -2.27 8.79 -24.21
N THR A 44 -0.96 8.69 -24.03
CA THR A 44 -0.08 9.84 -23.77
C THR A 44 1.22 9.68 -24.55
N THR A 45 2.09 10.70 -24.53
CA THR A 45 3.45 10.52 -25.00
C THR A 45 4.47 11.24 -24.14
N SER A 46 5.59 10.58 -23.88
CA SER A 46 6.74 11.16 -23.20
C SER A 46 7.89 11.51 -24.13
N ALA A 47 7.77 11.31 -25.45
CA ALA A 47 8.90 11.63 -26.32
C ALA A 47 9.03 13.14 -26.54
N PRO A 48 10.27 13.67 -26.45
CA PRO A 48 10.53 15.09 -26.58
C PRO A 48 10.21 15.63 -27.98
N GLU A 49 10.17 14.76 -28.99
CA GLU A 49 9.87 15.12 -30.39
C GLU A 49 8.48 15.74 -30.57
N TYR A 50 7.51 15.35 -29.73
CA TYR A 50 6.13 15.84 -29.82
C TYR A 50 5.85 17.04 -28.91
N GLN A 51 6.80 17.40 -28.02
CA GLN A 51 6.72 18.55 -27.09
C GLN A 51 5.35 18.68 -26.39
N CYS A 52 4.79 17.54 -25.96
CA CYS A 52 3.45 17.50 -25.39
C CYS A 52 3.44 17.99 -23.93
N SER A 53 3.46 19.30 -23.72
CA SER A 53 3.42 19.90 -22.37
C SER A 53 2.18 19.49 -21.55
N LEU A 54 1.05 19.21 -22.21
CA LEU A 54 -0.16 18.71 -21.57
C LEU A 54 0.00 17.27 -21.10
N CYS A 55 0.75 16.43 -21.82
CA CYS A 55 1.03 15.05 -21.43
C CYS A 55 1.79 15.03 -20.11
N ASP A 56 2.84 15.84 -19.98
CA ASP A 56 3.67 15.94 -18.77
C ASP A 56 2.87 16.46 -17.55
N GLN A 57 1.95 17.40 -17.79
CA GLN A 57 1.09 17.92 -16.72
C GLN A 57 0.00 16.93 -16.30
N PHE A 58 -0.51 16.15 -17.25
CA PHE A 58 -1.68 15.31 -17.03
C PHE A 58 -1.35 13.90 -16.53
N ASP A 59 -0.20 13.33 -16.93
CA ASP A 59 0.25 12.02 -16.44
C ASP A 59 0.17 11.93 -14.90
N PRO A 60 0.76 12.83 -14.09
CA PRO A 60 0.72 12.71 -12.63
C PRO A 60 -0.69 12.76 -12.06
N ILE A 61 -1.61 13.54 -12.66
CA ILE A 61 -3.01 13.63 -12.24
C ILE A 61 -3.72 12.30 -12.46
N PHE A 62 -3.46 11.66 -13.60
CA PHE A 62 -4.00 10.35 -13.92
C PHE A 62 -3.50 9.27 -12.95
N PHE A 63 -2.21 9.28 -12.62
CA PHE A 63 -1.62 8.38 -11.62
C PHE A 63 -2.25 8.57 -10.23
N GLU A 64 -2.40 9.81 -9.78
CA GLU A 64 -3.02 10.13 -8.49
C GLU A 64 -4.47 9.63 -8.44
N MET A 65 -5.25 9.85 -9.51
CA MET A 65 -6.62 9.35 -9.57
C MET A 65 -6.72 7.84 -9.60
N ALA A 66 -5.79 7.15 -10.29
CA ALA A 66 -5.76 5.70 -10.25
C ALA A 66 -5.56 5.17 -8.82
N GLU A 67 -4.65 5.77 -8.05
CA GLU A 67 -4.34 5.36 -6.67
C GLU A 67 -5.51 5.57 -5.72
N ILE A 68 -6.12 6.73 -5.86
CA ILE A 68 -7.33 7.10 -5.14
C ILE A 68 -8.48 6.13 -5.43
N VAL A 69 -8.75 5.84 -6.69
CA VAL A 69 -9.89 4.98 -7.05
C VAL A 69 -9.64 3.54 -6.61
N ASN A 70 -8.43 3.03 -6.82
CA ASN A 70 -8.07 1.66 -6.45
C ASN A 70 -8.06 1.40 -4.94
N SER A 71 -7.82 2.43 -4.12
CA SER A 71 -7.83 2.31 -2.66
C SER A 71 -9.23 2.39 -2.04
N ASN A 72 -10.22 2.93 -2.75
CA ASN A 72 -11.55 3.19 -2.22
C ASN A 72 -12.64 2.25 -2.76
N LEU A 73 -12.38 1.49 -3.83
CA LEU A 73 -13.33 0.56 -4.42
C LEU A 73 -12.99 -0.89 -4.08
N GLN A 74 -14.03 -1.71 -3.89
CA GLN A 74 -13.87 -3.14 -3.65
C GLN A 74 -13.46 -3.88 -4.94
N ASP A 75 -14.06 -3.49 -6.07
CA ASP A 75 -13.75 -4.01 -7.41
C ASP A 75 -13.26 -2.87 -8.31
N PRO A 76 -11.98 -2.47 -8.18
CA PRO A 76 -11.47 -1.31 -8.88
C PRO A 76 -11.32 -1.53 -10.40
N PRO A 77 -11.42 -0.46 -11.21
CA PRO A 77 -11.15 -0.53 -12.64
C PRO A 77 -9.66 -0.76 -12.91
N ILE A 78 -9.35 -1.27 -14.10
CA ILE A 78 -7.98 -1.45 -14.56
C ILE A 78 -7.50 -0.15 -15.23
N PHE A 79 -6.48 0.48 -14.67
CA PHE A 79 -5.84 1.64 -15.28
C PHE A 79 -4.68 1.22 -16.18
N LEU A 80 -4.71 1.67 -17.43
CA LEU A 80 -3.72 1.36 -18.45
C LEU A 80 -3.11 2.64 -19.00
N ARG A 81 -1.81 2.59 -19.34
CA ARG A 81 -1.09 3.65 -20.03
C ARG A 81 -0.55 3.12 -21.35
N LEU A 82 -0.75 3.90 -22.39
CA LEU A 82 -0.30 3.61 -23.75
C LEU A 82 0.61 4.73 -24.22
N GLU A 83 1.83 4.37 -24.60
CA GLU A 83 2.76 5.29 -25.25
C GLU A 83 2.39 5.40 -26.73
N ALA A 84 1.98 6.60 -27.16
CA ALA A 84 1.41 6.80 -28.50
C ALA A 84 2.38 6.51 -29.65
N ILE A 85 3.68 6.65 -29.39
CA ILE A 85 4.74 6.46 -30.39
C ILE A 85 4.93 5.00 -30.74
N GLU A 86 4.85 4.14 -29.74
CA GLU A 86 4.98 2.69 -29.92
C GLU A 86 3.76 2.09 -30.65
N HIS A 87 2.64 2.82 -30.69
CA HIS A 87 1.35 2.35 -31.21
C HIS A 87 0.77 3.26 -32.31
N LYS A 88 1.61 4.04 -33.00
CA LYS A 88 1.17 5.08 -33.93
C LYS A 88 0.24 4.58 -35.03
N GLU A 89 0.56 3.45 -35.65
CA GLU A 89 -0.23 2.87 -36.76
C GLU A 89 -1.61 2.43 -36.28
N GLU A 90 -1.66 1.72 -35.15
CA GLU A 90 -2.89 1.23 -34.52
C GLU A 90 -3.78 2.40 -34.05
N LEU A 91 -3.19 3.41 -33.43
CA LEU A 91 -3.91 4.63 -33.00
C LEU A 91 -4.44 5.44 -34.19
N THR A 92 -3.70 5.51 -35.29
CA THR A 92 -4.14 6.18 -36.52
C THR A 92 -5.33 5.42 -37.15
N ALA A 93 -5.29 4.08 -37.16
CA ALA A 93 -6.40 3.25 -37.62
C ALA A 93 -7.67 3.43 -36.76
N LEU A 94 -7.51 3.69 -35.46
CA LEU A 94 -8.60 4.01 -34.54
C LEU A 94 -9.06 5.48 -34.62
N GLY A 95 -8.46 6.30 -35.49
CA GLY A 95 -8.83 7.71 -35.67
C GLY A 95 -8.38 8.62 -34.53
N VAL A 96 -7.42 8.19 -33.69
CA VAL A 96 -6.83 9.02 -32.63
C VAL A 96 -5.88 10.03 -33.26
N LYS A 97 -6.26 11.32 -33.21
CA LYS A 97 -5.49 12.42 -33.82
C LYS A 97 -4.66 13.24 -32.84
N THR A 98 -5.00 13.19 -31.55
CA THR A 98 -4.46 14.08 -30.53
C THR A 98 -4.23 13.34 -29.22
N VAL A 99 -3.14 13.69 -28.53
CA VAL A 99 -2.80 13.22 -27.18
C VAL A 99 -2.56 14.43 -26.26
N PRO A 100 -2.78 14.33 -24.93
CA PRO A 100 -3.26 13.15 -24.22
C PRO A 100 -4.76 12.88 -24.45
N LEU A 101 -5.17 11.62 -24.36
CA LEU A 101 -6.55 11.16 -24.56
C LEU A 101 -6.87 10.07 -23.56
N ILE A 102 -8.03 10.16 -22.89
CA ILE A 102 -8.49 9.09 -21.99
C ILE A 102 -9.73 8.44 -22.57
N LEU A 103 -9.70 7.11 -22.58
CA LEU A 103 -10.82 6.26 -22.99
C LEU A 103 -11.26 5.45 -21.77
N GLY A 104 -12.56 5.41 -21.53
CA GLY A 104 -13.18 4.66 -20.44
C GLY A 104 -14.05 3.56 -21.01
N PHE A 105 -13.69 2.31 -20.77
CA PHE A 105 -14.42 1.14 -21.22
C PHE A 105 -15.22 0.58 -20.03
N PRO A 106 -16.55 0.63 -20.05
CA PRO A 106 -17.38 0.01 -19.02
C PRO A 106 -17.23 -1.53 -19.04
N SER A 107 -17.69 -2.18 -17.97
CA SER A 107 -17.78 -3.65 -17.98
C SER A 107 -18.77 -4.09 -19.06
N SER A 108 -18.45 -5.16 -19.79
CA SER A 108 -19.38 -5.71 -20.78
C SER A 108 -20.66 -6.23 -20.14
N LYS A 109 -20.63 -6.55 -18.84
CA LYS A 109 -21.82 -6.88 -18.06
C LYS A 109 -22.79 -5.70 -17.98
N ASP A 110 -22.27 -4.48 -17.81
CA ASP A 110 -23.09 -3.28 -17.69
C ASP A 110 -23.64 -2.84 -19.04
N VAL A 111 -22.84 -3.01 -20.12
CA VAL A 111 -23.27 -2.68 -21.49
C VAL A 111 -24.37 -3.61 -21.98
N TYR A 112 -24.17 -4.93 -21.88
CA TYR A 112 -25.09 -5.91 -22.47
C TYR A 112 -26.15 -6.44 -21.48
N THR A 113 -26.05 -6.09 -20.20
CA THR A 113 -26.99 -6.44 -19.12
C THR A 113 -27.53 -7.88 -19.23
N SER A 114 -28.72 -8.08 -19.82
CA SER A 114 -29.38 -9.39 -19.97
C SER A 114 -28.71 -10.31 -20.99
N ALA A 115 -28.14 -9.75 -22.06
CA ALA A 115 -27.49 -10.52 -23.12
C ALA A 115 -26.08 -11.00 -22.73
N TYR A 116 -25.48 -10.45 -21.66
CA TYR A 116 -24.10 -10.75 -21.29
C TYR A 116 -23.82 -12.24 -21.05
N PHE A 117 -24.71 -12.94 -20.33
CA PHE A 117 -24.55 -14.36 -20.05
C PHE A 117 -24.69 -15.22 -21.31
N GLU A 118 -25.66 -14.92 -22.16
CA GLU A 118 -25.86 -15.61 -23.44
C GLU A 118 -24.64 -15.41 -24.35
N LEU A 119 -24.14 -14.19 -24.46
CA LEU A 119 -22.93 -13.87 -25.24
C LEU A 119 -21.70 -14.60 -24.71
N THR A 120 -21.52 -14.62 -23.39
CA THR A 120 -20.39 -15.33 -22.75
C THR A 120 -20.44 -16.83 -23.03
N GLN A 121 -21.64 -17.43 -23.05
CA GLN A 121 -21.82 -18.84 -23.35
C GLN A 121 -21.56 -19.13 -24.83
N LEU A 122 -22.13 -18.34 -25.74
CA LEU A 122 -21.93 -18.50 -27.19
C LEU A 122 -20.46 -18.36 -27.60
N LEU A 123 -19.74 -17.40 -27.01
CA LEU A 123 -18.31 -17.21 -27.26
C LEU A 123 -17.43 -18.37 -26.75
N LYS A 124 -17.92 -19.14 -25.77
CA LYS A 124 -17.23 -20.34 -25.27
C LYS A 124 -17.54 -21.59 -26.07
N GLU A 125 -18.77 -21.73 -26.56
CA GLU A 125 -19.26 -22.95 -27.20
C GLU A 125 -18.80 -23.07 -28.65
N ASP A 126 -18.83 -22.00 -29.45
CA ASP A 126 -18.29 -22.04 -30.81
C ASP A 126 -18.10 -20.63 -31.44
N PRO A 127 -16.86 -20.21 -31.79
CA PRO A 127 -16.62 -18.95 -32.52
C PRO A 127 -17.17 -18.96 -33.96
N ILE A 128 -17.70 -20.09 -34.44
CA ILE A 128 -18.20 -20.25 -35.82
C ILE A 128 -19.58 -19.59 -36.02
N ASN A 129 -20.39 -19.40 -34.98
CA ASN A 129 -21.75 -18.86 -35.11
C ASN A 129 -21.80 -17.31 -35.09
N LYS A 130 -20.95 -16.67 -35.90
CA LYS A 130 -20.77 -15.22 -35.96
C LYS A 130 -22.08 -14.48 -36.23
N ASP A 131 -22.89 -14.97 -37.15
CA ASP A 131 -24.15 -14.33 -37.55
C ASP A 131 -25.15 -14.25 -36.38
N LYS A 132 -25.19 -15.27 -35.50
CA LYS A 132 -26.06 -15.25 -34.32
C LYS A 132 -25.59 -14.22 -33.30
N ILE A 133 -24.28 -14.13 -33.08
CA ILE A 133 -23.68 -13.16 -32.15
C ILE A 133 -23.92 -11.73 -32.66
N GLU A 134 -23.68 -11.48 -33.94
CA GLU A 134 -23.87 -10.16 -34.55
C GLU A 134 -25.34 -9.72 -34.52
N ASN A 135 -26.30 -10.64 -34.68
CA ASN A 135 -27.73 -10.33 -34.54
C ASN A 135 -28.14 -9.93 -33.12
N ILE A 136 -27.51 -10.50 -32.09
CA ILE A 136 -27.79 -10.15 -30.68
C ILE A 136 -27.23 -8.75 -30.36
N ILE A 137 -26.04 -8.46 -30.86
CA ILE A 137 -25.28 -7.27 -30.49
C ILE A 137 -25.66 -6.07 -31.37
N GLY A 138 -26.03 -6.30 -32.62
CA GLY A 138 -26.36 -5.26 -33.61
C GLY A 138 -25.16 -4.67 -34.32
N HIS A 139 -23.95 -5.18 -34.08
CA HIS A 139 -22.70 -4.75 -34.72
C HIS A 139 -21.70 -5.90 -34.88
N PRO A 140 -20.67 -5.74 -35.72
CA PRO A 140 -19.68 -6.77 -36.01
C PRO A 140 -18.97 -7.32 -34.76
N ILE A 141 -18.68 -8.62 -34.75
CA ILE A 141 -18.07 -9.32 -33.60
C ILE A 141 -16.70 -8.76 -33.18
N ASN A 142 -15.97 -8.16 -34.12
CA ASN A 142 -14.68 -7.52 -33.86
C ASN A 142 -14.78 -6.19 -33.11
N GLN A 143 -15.98 -5.63 -32.96
CA GLN A 143 -16.25 -4.40 -32.21
C GLN A 143 -16.77 -4.69 -30.79
N ILE A 144 -16.93 -5.96 -30.40
CA ILE A 144 -17.37 -6.31 -29.05
C ILE A 144 -16.39 -5.80 -28.00
N GLY A 145 -16.92 -5.07 -27.02
CA GLY A 145 -16.13 -4.49 -25.93
C GLY A 145 -15.37 -3.24 -26.32
N MET A 146 -15.55 -2.73 -27.55
CA MET A 146 -14.99 -1.47 -28.00
C MET A 146 -15.87 -0.28 -27.59
N GLU A 147 -17.02 -0.50 -26.96
CA GLU A 147 -17.85 0.57 -26.42
C GLU A 147 -17.05 1.36 -25.39
N HIS A 148 -16.91 2.67 -25.59
CA HIS A 148 -16.10 3.49 -24.71
C HIS A 148 -16.67 4.90 -24.59
N TYR A 149 -16.40 5.50 -23.44
CA TYR A 149 -16.54 6.92 -23.20
C TYR A 149 -15.21 7.61 -23.53
N ARG A 150 -15.31 8.82 -24.07
CA ARG A 150 -14.16 9.67 -24.33
C ARG A 150 -14.12 10.80 -23.31
N PHE A 151 -12.97 11.01 -22.68
CA PHE A 151 -12.73 12.20 -21.87
C PHE A 151 -12.09 13.29 -22.73
N GLU A 152 -12.71 14.46 -22.74
CA GLU A 152 -12.20 15.62 -23.47
C GLU A 152 -11.50 16.58 -22.51
N LEU A 153 -10.20 16.77 -22.74
CA LEU A 153 -9.41 17.76 -22.02
C LEU A 153 -9.74 19.15 -22.54
N VAL A 154 -10.15 20.04 -21.62
CA VAL A 154 -10.42 21.43 -21.95
C VAL A 154 -9.16 22.25 -21.65
N ALA A 155 -8.64 22.92 -22.67
CA ALA A 155 -7.47 23.76 -22.49
C ALA A 155 -7.75 24.89 -21.50
N ARG A 156 -6.80 25.14 -20.58
CA ARG A 156 -6.85 26.21 -19.55
C ARG A 156 -7.88 26.00 -18.43
N GLU A 157 -8.44 24.81 -18.30
CA GLU A 157 -9.28 24.46 -17.15
C GLU A 157 -8.43 24.41 -15.86
N PRO A 158 -8.90 24.97 -14.72
CA PRO A 158 -8.20 24.85 -13.46
C PRO A 158 -8.14 23.40 -13.01
N LEU A 159 -7.00 23.02 -12.41
CA LEU A 159 -6.68 21.64 -12.03
C LEU A 159 -7.78 20.95 -11.21
N ASN A 160 -8.37 21.67 -10.25
CA ASN A 160 -9.42 21.10 -9.39
C ASN A 160 -10.67 20.71 -10.20
N GLU A 161 -11.12 21.55 -11.13
CA GLU A 161 -12.29 21.26 -11.98
C GLU A 161 -12.02 20.06 -12.89
N MET A 162 -10.81 19.98 -13.43
CA MET A 162 -10.36 18.84 -14.24
C MET A 162 -10.40 17.53 -13.44
N ILE A 163 -9.94 17.53 -12.19
CA ILE A 163 -9.99 16.38 -11.28
C ILE A 163 -11.44 15.96 -11.03
N TYR A 164 -12.34 16.90 -10.73
CA TYR A 164 -13.76 16.60 -10.52
C TYR A 164 -14.42 16.02 -11.77
N ARG A 165 -14.14 16.58 -12.96
CA ARG A 165 -14.65 16.05 -14.23
C ARG A 165 -14.09 14.67 -14.55
N LEU A 166 -12.80 14.45 -14.30
CA LEU A 166 -12.17 13.15 -14.49
C LEU A 166 -12.77 12.11 -13.54
N GLY A 167 -12.97 12.48 -12.28
CA GLY A 167 -13.66 11.64 -11.31
C GLY A 167 -15.09 11.28 -11.72
N GLY A 168 -15.87 12.27 -12.20
CA GLY A 168 -17.21 12.05 -12.75
C GLY A 168 -17.20 11.15 -13.99
N PHE A 169 -16.20 11.30 -14.86
CA PHE A 169 -15.99 10.43 -16.02
C PHE A 169 -15.69 8.98 -15.61
N ILE A 170 -14.79 8.77 -14.65
CA ILE A 170 -14.46 7.44 -14.12
C ILE A 170 -15.69 6.83 -13.45
N SER A 171 -16.40 7.60 -12.62
CA SER A 171 -17.65 7.17 -11.96
C SER A 171 -18.70 6.73 -12.98
N LYS A 172 -18.89 7.50 -14.06
CA LYS A 172 -19.79 7.13 -15.17
C LYS A 172 -19.34 5.86 -15.89
N THR A 173 -18.02 5.66 -16.05
CA THR A 173 -17.47 4.48 -16.73
C THR A 173 -17.66 3.21 -15.89
N ILE A 174 -17.54 3.31 -14.57
CA ILE A 174 -17.69 2.18 -13.63
C ILE A 174 -19.16 1.91 -13.31
N GLY A 175 -20.02 2.92 -13.41
CA GLY A 175 -21.42 2.81 -12.97
C GLY A 175 -21.62 2.94 -11.46
N GLU A 176 -20.57 3.34 -10.72
CA GLU A 176 -20.60 3.56 -9.28
C GLU A 176 -20.29 5.02 -8.92
N ASN A 177 -20.93 5.54 -7.87
CA ASN A 177 -20.72 6.91 -7.42
C ASN A 177 -19.45 7.01 -6.58
N ILE A 178 -18.41 7.62 -7.15
CA ILE A 178 -17.16 7.87 -6.46
C ILE A 178 -17.32 9.14 -5.63
N ASN A 179 -17.31 9.03 -4.30
CA ASN A 179 -17.36 10.19 -3.41
C ASN A 179 -16.03 10.96 -3.46
N LEU A 180 -15.91 11.82 -4.48
CA LEU A 180 -14.73 12.62 -4.78
C LEU A 180 -14.35 13.57 -3.64
N ASP A 181 -15.31 14.08 -2.87
CA ASP A 181 -15.03 14.99 -1.76
C ASP A 181 -14.27 14.29 -0.63
N LYS A 182 -14.70 13.07 -0.28
CA LYS A 182 -13.99 12.23 0.69
C LYS A 182 -12.60 11.88 0.18
N ILE A 183 -12.49 11.63 -1.11
CA ILE A 183 -11.27 11.24 -1.81
C ILE A 183 -10.23 12.37 -1.89
N ILE A 184 -10.64 13.57 -2.30
CA ILE A 184 -9.76 14.75 -2.40
C ILE A 184 -9.31 15.17 -0.99
N SER A 185 -10.19 15.02 0.01
CA SER A 185 -9.85 15.28 1.42
C SER A 185 -8.88 14.25 2.01
N ASN A 186 -8.93 12.98 1.59
CA ASN A 186 -8.05 11.92 2.08
C ASN A 186 -6.72 11.85 1.32
N GLY A 187 -6.70 12.15 0.02
CA GLY A 187 -5.47 12.25 -0.79
C GLY A 187 -4.60 13.44 -0.37
N LYS A 188 -5.25 14.54 0.05
CA LYS A 188 -4.62 15.54 0.93
C LYS A 188 -4.73 15.09 2.39
N ALA A 189 -4.00 14.05 2.76
CA ALA A 189 -3.38 14.05 4.09
C ALA A 189 -2.32 15.17 4.14
N SER A 190 -2.73 16.42 3.89
CA SER A 190 -1.89 17.58 4.14
C SER A 190 -1.62 17.54 5.61
N PHE A 191 -0.36 17.29 5.96
CA PHE A 191 0.11 17.24 7.34
C PHE A 191 -0.43 18.49 8.05
N ASP A 192 -1.45 18.30 8.88
CA ASP A 192 -2.15 19.43 9.46
C ASP A 192 -1.26 19.96 10.58
N TYR A 193 -0.43 20.93 10.22
CA TYR A 193 0.47 21.61 11.14
C TYR A 193 -0.30 22.15 12.35
N SER A 194 -1.60 22.45 12.21
CA SER A 194 -2.42 22.89 13.33
C SER A 194 -2.60 21.78 14.38
N ILE A 195 -2.86 20.54 13.96
CA ILE A 195 -3.00 19.39 14.87
C ILE A 195 -1.66 19.11 15.55
N MET A 196 -0.54 19.13 14.80
CA MET A 196 0.78 18.93 15.37
C MET A 196 1.12 20.01 16.41
N ILE A 197 0.88 21.28 16.09
CA ILE A 197 1.11 22.41 16.98
C ILE A 197 0.21 22.32 18.21
N GLN A 198 -1.07 21.96 18.05
CA GLN A 198 -1.99 21.72 19.17
C GLN A 198 -1.48 20.62 20.08
N CYS A 199 -1.10 19.45 19.54
CA CYS A 199 -0.51 18.37 20.32
C CYS A 199 0.76 18.80 21.05
N PHE A 200 1.65 19.54 20.38
CA PHE A 200 2.87 20.07 21.00
C PHE A 200 2.54 21.03 22.15
N LEU A 201 1.61 21.96 21.94
CA LEU A 201 1.15 22.90 22.97
C LEU A 201 0.47 22.18 24.14
N PHE A 202 -0.38 21.19 23.87
CA PHE A 202 -1.02 20.37 24.91
C PHE A 202 0.01 19.63 25.76
N VAL A 203 1.04 19.04 25.14
CA VAL A 203 2.13 18.39 25.87
C VAL A 203 2.91 19.42 26.70
N PHE A 204 3.27 20.57 26.13
CA PHE A 204 4.06 21.59 26.82
C PHE A 204 3.30 22.24 27.99
N VAL A 205 2.03 22.58 27.77
CA VAL A 205 1.12 23.11 28.80
C VAL A 205 0.86 22.05 29.85
N GLY A 206 0.63 20.79 29.44
CA GLY A 206 0.47 19.65 30.35
C GLY A 206 1.69 19.46 31.26
N ILE A 207 2.91 19.52 30.71
CA ILE A 207 4.16 19.45 31.50
C ILE A 207 4.25 20.65 32.48
N LYS A 208 3.93 21.87 32.03
CA LYS A 208 3.95 23.06 32.91
C LYS A 208 2.91 22.98 34.03
N LEU A 209 1.68 22.55 33.72
CA LEU A 209 0.62 22.36 34.71
C LEU A 209 0.97 21.26 35.69
N TYR A 210 1.50 20.13 35.22
CA TYR A 210 1.97 19.04 36.07
C TYR A 210 3.06 19.50 37.04
N LYS A 211 4.04 20.30 36.59
CA LYS A 211 5.05 20.91 37.46
C LYS A 211 4.43 21.87 38.49
N LYS A 212 3.44 22.68 38.08
CA LYS A 212 2.78 23.65 38.97
C LYS A 212 1.93 22.96 40.05
N PHE A 213 1.21 21.89 39.72
CA PHE A 213 0.42 21.12 40.67
C PHE A 213 1.28 20.22 41.57
N GLY A 214 2.43 19.74 41.08
CA GLY A 214 3.37 18.95 41.88
C GLY A 214 4.18 19.74 42.92
N SER A 215 4.24 21.07 42.79
CA SER A 215 5.03 21.96 43.67
C SER A 215 4.25 22.47 44.90
N GLY A 216 2.97 22.11 45.05
CA GLY A 216 2.08 22.69 46.07
C GLY A 216 2.03 21.99 47.43
N ASN A 217 2.76 20.88 47.62
CA ASN A 217 2.80 20.11 48.86
C ASN A 217 4.26 19.94 49.35
N GLU A 218 5.04 21.02 49.38
CA GLU A 218 6.32 21.07 50.08
C GLU A 218 6.05 21.19 51.59
N GLY A 219 5.63 20.07 52.18
CA GLY A 219 5.82 19.78 53.59
C GLY A 219 7.25 19.31 53.81
N GLU A 220 7.94 20.04 54.66
CA GLU A 220 9.33 19.90 55.12
C GLU A 220 9.59 18.51 55.76
N ASP A 221 9.78 17.46 54.96
CA ASP A 221 10.44 16.19 55.37
C ASP A 221 10.69 15.16 54.22
N ASP A 222 10.58 15.53 52.94
CA ASP A 222 10.71 14.59 51.80
C ASP A 222 12.09 14.66 51.10
N LEU A 223 13.17 14.31 51.81
CA LEU A 223 14.52 14.14 51.26
C LEU A 223 14.68 12.80 50.50
N GLU A 224 13.73 12.40 49.65
CA GLU A 224 13.95 11.23 48.75
C GLU A 224 12.96 11.08 47.59
N ARG A 225 11.89 11.88 47.52
CA ARG A 225 10.97 11.85 46.38
C ARG A 225 11.53 12.64 45.21
N GLN A 226 12.35 11.99 44.39
CA GLN A 226 12.66 12.53 43.07
C GLN A 226 11.34 12.71 42.30
N PRO A 227 11.09 13.90 41.71
CA PRO A 227 9.87 14.12 40.95
C PRO A 227 9.81 13.11 39.80
N PHE A 228 8.61 12.59 39.49
CA PHE A 228 8.40 11.58 38.45
C PHE A 228 9.11 11.95 37.12
N LEU A 229 9.06 13.22 36.72
CA LEU A 229 9.74 13.74 35.51
C LEU A 229 11.27 13.86 35.63
N ALA A 230 11.88 13.72 36.80
CA ALA A 230 13.34 13.69 36.96
C ALA A 230 13.91 12.26 36.90
N ASN A 231 13.05 11.23 36.98
CA ASN A 231 13.53 9.86 36.96
C ASN A 231 13.90 9.44 35.52
N TRP A 232 15.21 9.41 35.26
CA TRP A 232 15.77 9.04 33.95
C TRP A 232 15.30 7.66 33.45
N LYS A 233 14.95 6.74 34.36
CA LYS A 233 14.46 5.40 33.99
C LYS A 233 13.18 5.46 33.17
N ILE A 234 12.28 6.40 33.47
CA ILE A 234 11.02 6.58 32.73
C ILE A 234 11.31 6.95 31.27
N TYR A 235 12.28 7.84 31.04
CA TYR A 235 12.70 8.19 29.69
C TYR A 235 13.30 6.99 28.97
N CYS A 236 14.11 6.18 29.65
CA CYS A 236 14.60 4.93 29.06
C CYS A 236 13.47 3.97 28.68
N TYR A 237 12.49 3.73 29.56
CA TYR A 237 11.35 2.87 29.24
C TYR A 237 10.53 3.43 28.07
N LEU A 238 10.28 4.74 28.06
CA LEU A 238 9.55 5.40 26.97
C LEU A 238 10.31 5.30 25.64
N SER A 239 11.63 5.50 25.65
CA SER A 239 12.45 5.36 24.46
C SER A 239 12.43 3.92 23.92
N VAL A 240 12.50 2.91 24.79
CA VAL A 240 12.40 1.50 24.37
C VAL A 240 11.03 1.23 23.73
N VAL A 241 9.93 1.72 24.33
CA VAL A 241 8.59 1.56 23.76
C VAL A 241 8.50 2.21 22.37
N ILE A 242 9.00 3.44 22.22
CA ILE A 242 8.99 4.15 20.93
C ILE A 242 9.81 3.39 19.88
N ILE A 243 10.99 2.90 20.23
CA ILE A 243 11.87 2.13 19.33
C ILE A 243 11.16 0.87 18.85
N VAL A 244 10.58 0.10 19.78
CA VAL A 244 9.87 -1.15 19.47
C VAL A 244 8.68 -0.89 18.54
N ILE A 245 7.87 0.14 18.83
CA ILE A 245 6.75 0.54 17.97
C ILE A 245 7.26 0.93 16.57
N SER A 246 8.32 1.73 16.50
CA SER A 246 8.85 2.26 15.24
C SER A 246 9.41 1.16 14.34
N ILE A 247 10.09 0.17 14.91
CA ILE A 247 10.73 -0.93 14.16
C ILE A 247 9.74 -2.07 13.84
N SER A 248 8.64 -2.19 14.59
CA SER A 248 7.66 -3.27 14.40
C SER A 248 6.98 -3.31 13.02
N GLY A 249 6.96 -2.19 12.28
CA GLY A 249 6.18 -2.05 11.04
C GLY A 249 4.75 -1.52 11.23
N LEU A 250 4.42 -1.01 12.43
CA LEU A 250 3.10 -0.42 12.70
C LEU A 250 2.78 0.76 11.77
N HIS A 251 3.76 1.62 11.48
CA HIS A 251 3.58 2.75 10.56
C HIS A 251 3.19 2.31 9.15
N TYR A 252 3.81 1.24 8.64
CA TYR A 252 3.45 0.66 7.35
C TYR A 252 1.98 0.24 7.35
N CYS A 253 1.54 -0.44 8.43
CA CYS A 253 0.16 -0.91 8.54
C CYS A 253 -0.84 0.25 8.57
N MET A 254 -0.53 1.32 9.31
CA MET A 254 -1.39 2.51 9.40
C MET A 254 -1.48 3.28 8.08
N GLN A 255 -0.35 3.48 7.39
CA GLN A 255 -0.33 4.22 6.13
C GLN A 255 -1.10 3.52 5.01
N ARG A 256 -1.05 2.20 4.97
CA ARG A 256 -1.66 1.38 3.91
C ARG A 256 -3.07 0.89 4.26
N GLY A 257 -3.56 1.16 5.48
CA GLY A 257 -4.85 0.65 5.95
C GLY A 257 -4.95 -0.87 5.90
N VAL A 258 -3.85 -1.59 6.18
CA VAL A 258 -3.84 -3.06 6.04
C VAL A 258 -4.74 -3.71 7.08
N PRO A 259 -5.46 -4.80 6.73
CA PRO A 259 -6.29 -5.50 7.68
C PRO A 259 -5.44 -6.17 8.76
N PHE A 260 -6.03 -6.34 9.95
CA PHE A 260 -5.35 -7.02 11.05
C PHE A 260 -5.12 -8.51 10.75
N ILE A 261 -6.13 -9.17 10.18
CA ILE A 261 -6.13 -10.56 9.71
C ILE A 261 -6.82 -10.57 8.33
N SER A 262 -6.31 -11.36 7.39
CA SER A 262 -6.88 -11.50 6.05
C SER A 262 -7.41 -12.92 5.81
N GLN A 263 -8.25 -13.08 4.80
CA GLN A 263 -8.74 -14.39 4.35
C GLN A 263 -8.44 -14.58 2.87
N ASN A 264 -7.98 -15.77 2.50
CA ASN A 264 -7.81 -16.17 1.11
C ASN A 264 -8.52 -17.51 0.90
N GLN A 265 -9.48 -17.56 -0.04
CA GLN A 265 -10.27 -18.76 -0.35
C GLN A 265 -10.91 -19.41 0.90
N GLY A 266 -11.44 -18.58 1.81
CA GLY A 266 -12.09 -19.04 3.04
C GLY A 266 -11.15 -19.55 4.15
N LYS A 267 -9.82 -19.51 3.93
CA LYS A 267 -8.83 -19.82 4.97
C LYS A 267 -8.30 -18.53 5.58
N ILE A 268 -8.24 -18.51 6.91
CA ILE A 268 -7.64 -17.41 7.67
C ILE A 268 -6.13 -17.39 7.42
N MET A 269 -5.62 -16.27 6.93
CA MET A 269 -4.20 -16.02 6.75
C MET A 269 -3.69 -15.11 7.86
N TRP A 270 -2.77 -15.64 8.66
CA TRP A 270 -2.11 -14.91 9.75
C TRP A 270 -0.89 -14.11 9.28
N PHE A 271 -0.27 -14.56 8.18
CA PHE A 271 0.90 -13.95 7.58
C PHE A 271 0.63 -13.57 6.13
N ALA A 272 1.23 -12.47 5.69
CA ALA A 272 1.20 -12.04 4.32
C ALA A 272 2.05 -12.98 3.44
N PRO A 273 1.55 -13.36 2.24
CA PRO A 273 2.23 -14.32 1.37
C PRO A 273 3.48 -13.76 0.69
N THR A 274 3.73 -12.46 0.78
CA THR A 274 4.88 -11.79 0.15
C THR A 274 5.68 -11.04 1.19
N SER A 275 7.00 -11.05 1.06
CA SER A 275 7.93 -10.35 1.97
C SER A 275 7.75 -8.83 2.02
N ARG A 276 7.12 -8.26 0.99
CA ARG A 276 6.83 -6.82 0.87
C ARG A 276 5.56 -6.38 1.57
N ASN A 277 4.65 -7.32 1.86
CA ASN A 277 3.39 -7.04 2.52
C ASN A 277 3.48 -7.41 4.00
N GLN A 278 2.80 -6.63 4.82
CA GLN A 278 2.71 -6.86 6.25
C GLN A 278 1.26 -6.72 6.73
N MET A 279 0.82 -7.64 7.59
CA MET A 279 -0.50 -7.58 8.24
C MET A 279 -0.40 -7.03 9.66
N GLY A 280 -1.51 -6.54 10.20
CA GLY A 280 -1.54 -6.01 11.58
C GLY A 280 -1.11 -7.05 12.62
N PHE A 281 -1.53 -8.31 12.49
CA PHE A 281 -1.13 -9.39 13.39
C PHE A 281 0.39 -9.63 13.41
N GLU A 282 1.05 -9.58 12.25
CA GLU A 282 2.49 -9.79 12.14
C GLU A 282 3.29 -8.72 12.90
N THR A 283 2.76 -7.50 12.97
CA THR A 283 3.34 -6.40 13.75
C THR A 283 3.39 -6.75 15.24
N ILE A 284 2.32 -7.36 15.78
CA ILE A 284 2.30 -7.82 17.17
C ILE A 284 3.33 -8.93 17.40
N VAL A 285 3.41 -9.90 16.49
CA VAL A 285 4.41 -10.99 16.57
C VAL A 285 5.82 -10.41 16.56
N SER A 286 6.09 -9.41 15.72
CA SER A 286 7.37 -8.70 15.67
C SER A 286 7.69 -7.99 16.98
N VAL A 287 6.73 -7.25 17.57
CA VAL A 287 6.90 -6.59 18.88
C VAL A 287 7.23 -7.61 19.98
N VAL A 288 6.49 -8.72 20.04
CA VAL A 288 6.71 -9.76 21.07
C VAL A 288 8.10 -10.38 20.92
N LEU A 289 8.51 -10.74 19.70
CA LEU A 289 9.84 -11.29 19.44
C LEU A 289 10.96 -10.31 19.80
N GLN A 290 10.81 -9.04 19.44
CA GLN A 290 11.79 -8.00 19.76
C GLN A 290 11.93 -7.78 21.27
N LEU A 291 10.81 -7.73 22.01
CA LEU A 291 10.82 -7.56 23.46
C LEU A 291 11.44 -8.77 24.16
N LEU A 292 11.07 -10.01 23.77
CA LEU A 292 11.65 -11.22 24.34
C LEU A 292 13.16 -11.29 24.08
N TRP A 293 13.60 -10.94 22.87
CA TRP A 293 15.02 -10.91 22.53
C TRP A 293 15.78 -9.81 23.29
N GLY A 294 15.21 -8.61 23.40
CA GLY A 294 15.81 -7.51 24.18
C GLY A 294 15.90 -7.81 25.68
N ILE A 295 14.84 -8.36 26.28
CA ILE A 295 14.81 -8.75 27.70
C ILE A 295 15.81 -9.88 27.96
N SER A 296 15.88 -10.90 27.11
CA SER A 296 16.82 -12.00 27.28
C SER A 296 18.28 -11.55 27.14
N LEU A 297 18.59 -10.64 26.21
CA LEU A 297 19.92 -10.01 26.13
C LEU A 297 20.24 -9.17 27.37
N PHE A 298 19.28 -8.39 27.86
CA PHE A 298 19.46 -7.62 29.10
C PHE A 298 19.72 -8.55 30.31
N MET A 299 18.98 -9.65 30.41
CA MET A 299 19.18 -10.65 31.47
C MET A 299 20.53 -11.34 31.39
N LEU A 300 21.00 -11.60 30.17
CA LEU A 300 22.32 -12.20 29.90
C LEU A 300 23.47 -11.28 30.34
N ILE A 301 23.37 -9.97 30.05
CA ILE A 301 24.44 -9.00 30.33
C ILE A 301 24.38 -8.50 31.79
N CYS A 302 23.22 -7.99 32.20
CA CYS A 302 23.05 -7.28 33.48
C CYS A 302 22.26 -8.10 34.50
N GLY A 303 21.20 -8.80 34.07
CA GLY A 303 20.28 -9.47 34.99
C GLY A 303 20.94 -10.52 35.87
N ALA A 304 21.89 -11.29 35.33
CA ALA A 304 22.62 -12.29 36.11
C ALA A 304 23.35 -11.71 37.33
N ASN A 305 23.87 -10.48 37.24
CA ASN A 305 24.56 -9.81 38.34
C ASN A 305 23.58 -9.13 39.31
N MET A 306 22.36 -8.84 38.87
CA MET A 306 21.35 -8.12 39.64
C MET A 306 20.52 -9.04 40.55
N PHE A 307 20.26 -10.28 40.12
CA PHE A 307 19.32 -11.17 40.82
C PHE A 307 19.98 -12.25 41.69
N SER A 308 21.29 -12.46 41.59
CA SER A 308 21.94 -13.52 42.34
C SER A 308 23.35 -13.14 42.79
N GLU A 309 23.59 -13.20 44.09
CA GLU A 309 24.92 -13.08 44.67
C GLU A 309 25.71 -14.39 44.58
N VAL A 310 25.03 -15.54 44.47
CA VAL A 310 25.67 -16.86 44.40
C VAL A 310 26.07 -17.19 42.95
N ASP A 311 27.33 -17.56 42.74
CA ASP A 311 27.89 -17.78 41.39
C ASP A 311 27.15 -18.85 40.57
N GLY A 312 26.68 -19.93 41.21
CA GLY A 312 25.92 -20.99 40.54
C GLY A 312 24.59 -20.49 39.94
N SER A 313 23.85 -19.66 40.66
CA SER A 313 22.59 -19.08 40.19
C SER A 313 22.83 -18.02 39.10
N ARG A 314 23.95 -17.29 39.12
CA ARG A 314 24.31 -16.37 38.03
C ARG A 314 24.57 -17.13 36.73
N ALA A 315 25.34 -18.22 36.81
CA ALA A 315 25.62 -19.07 35.65
C ALA A 315 24.31 -19.62 35.07
N PHE A 316 23.41 -20.12 35.92
CA PHE A 316 22.11 -20.61 35.49
C PHE A 316 21.28 -19.55 34.74
N ILE A 317 21.16 -18.32 35.27
CA ILE A 317 20.43 -17.23 34.62
C ILE A 317 21.03 -16.90 33.25
N ARG A 318 22.37 -16.88 33.13
CA ARG A 318 23.03 -16.64 31.83
C ARG A 318 22.76 -17.74 30.83
N PHE A 319 22.86 -19.01 31.24
CA PHE A 319 22.54 -20.15 30.38
C PHE A 319 21.09 -20.15 29.92
N LEU A 320 20.14 -19.88 30.84
CA LEU A 320 18.73 -19.78 30.50
C LEU A 320 18.48 -18.63 29.51
N SER A 321 19.05 -17.46 29.78
CA SER A 321 18.92 -16.28 28.90
C SER A 321 19.49 -16.54 27.51
N LEU A 322 20.65 -17.22 27.42
CA LEU A 322 21.25 -17.63 26.16
C LEU A 322 20.35 -18.60 25.39
N GLY A 323 19.74 -19.57 26.08
CA GLY A 323 18.78 -20.49 25.48
C GLY A 323 17.56 -19.77 24.90
N VAL A 324 17.02 -18.77 25.61
CA VAL A 324 15.91 -17.93 25.12
C VAL A 324 16.32 -17.10 23.92
N VAL A 325 17.52 -16.49 23.92
CA VAL A 325 18.04 -15.74 22.78
C VAL A 325 18.10 -16.61 21.52
N ILE A 326 18.64 -17.82 21.64
CA ILE A 326 18.74 -18.78 20.53
C ILE A 326 17.35 -19.20 20.06
N ALA A 327 16.43 -19.49 20.99
CA ALA A 327 15.05 -19.86 20.66
C ALA A 327 14.32 -18.73 19.91
N CYS A 328 14.42 -17.50 20.38
CA CYS A 328 13.84 -16.33 19.70
C CYS A 328 14.44 -16.11 18.32
N TRP A 329 15.76 -16.26 18.15
CA TRP A 329 16.41 -16.17 16.85
C TRP A 329 15.89 -17.25 15.89
N CYS A 330 15.79 -18.50 16.36
CA CYS A 330 15.21 -19.60 15.59
C CYS A 330 13.75 -19.34 15.19
N CYS A 331 12.92 -18.85 16.11
CA CYS A 331 11.54 -18.47 15.80
C CYS A 331 11.48 -17.35 14.75
N GLY A 332 12.34 -16.32 14.88
CA GLY A 332 12.42 -15.21 13.93
C GLY A 332 12.81 -15.67 12.52
N VAL A 333 13.83 -16.52 12.40
CA VAL A 333 14.23 -17.14 11.13
C VAL A 333 13.10 -18.02 10.56
N GLY A 334 12.39 -18.75 11.41
CA GLY A 334 11.23 -19.55 11.01
C GLY A 334 10.10 -18.69 10.40
N VAL A 335 9.74 -17.59 11.06
CA VAL A 335 8.76 -16.63 10.55
C VAL A 335 9.24 -16.01 9.23
N TYR A 336 10.51 -15.64 9.14
CA TYR A 336 11.09 -15.09 7.91
C TYR A 336 11.03 -16.09 6.75
N GLY A 337 11.35 -17.37 7.00
CA GLY A 337 11.27 -18.43 5.99
C GLY A 337 9.85 -18.74 5.51
N VAL A 338 8.83 -18.49 6.34
CA VAL A 338 7.42 -18.56 5.88
C VAL A 338 7.09 -17.41 4.94
N LYS A 339 7.64 -16.21 5.18
CA LYS A 339 7.45 -15.03 4.32
C LYS A 339 8.21 -15.08 3.01
N ASP A 340 9.42 -15.64 3.04
CA ASP A 340 10.28 -15.76 1.88
C ASP A 340 10.66 -17.22 1.66
N GLY A 341 9.87 -17.90 0.82
CA GLY A 341 10.13 -19.30 0.45
C GLY A 341 11.45 -19.50 -0.30
N GLY A 342 12.06 -18.41 -0.81
CA GLY A 342 13.39 -18.41 -1.42
C GLY A 342 14.53 -18.37 -0.41
N TYR A 343 14.24 -18.21 0.90
CA TYR A 343 15.28 -18.07 1.91
C TYR A 343 16.13 -19.36 2.06
N PRO A 344 17.44 -19.32 1.76
CA PRO A 344 18.24 -20.53 1.65
C PRO A 344 18.55 -21.18 3.00
N TYR A 345 18.46 -20.43 4.10
CA TYR A 345 18.87 -20.86 5.43
C TYR A 345 17.65 -21.23 6.30
N SER A 346 17.09 -22.42 6.10
CA SER A 346 16.12 -22.97 7.05
C SER A 346 16.82 -23.75 8.16
N ILE A 347 16.31 -23.69 9.38
CA ILE A 347 16.85 -24.43 10.53
C ILE A 347 16.94 -25.93 10.24
N GLN A 348 15.98 -26.48 9.50
CA GLN A 348 15.98 -27.88 9.05
C GLN A 348 17.12 -28.19 8.06
N LYS A 349 17.59 -27.20 7.29
CA LYS A 349 18.75 -27.35 6.41
C LYS A 349 20.06 -27.19 7.18
N ILE A 350 20.11 -26.30 8.17
CA ILE A 350 21.31 -26.07 9.00
C ILE A 350 21.60 -27.25 9.93
N LEU A 351 20.58 -27.86 10.56
CA LEU A 351 20.74 -29.03 11.44
C LEU A 351 21.04 -30.35 10.70
N LYS A 352 20.98 -30.35 9.36
CA LYS A 352 21.33 -31.50 8.52
C LYS A 352 22.80 -31.53 8.09
N TRP A 353 23.55 -30.48 8.41
CA TRP A 353 25.01 -30.41 8.35
C TRP A 353 25.58 -30.62 9.75
#